data_AF-A0A7X3NTX9-F1
#
_entry.id   AF-A0A7X3NTX9-F1
#
_cell.length_a   1.000
_cell.length_b   1.000
_cell.length_c   1.000
_cell.angle_alpha   90.00
_cell.angle_beta   90.00
_cell.angle_gamma   90.00
#
_symmetry.space_group_name_H-M   'P 1'
#
loop_
_entity.id
_entity.type
_entity.pdbx_description
1 polymer ?
#
loop_
_entity_poly.entity_id
_entity_poly.type
_entity_poly.pdbx_seq_one_letter_code
_entity_poly.pdbx_strand_id
1 'polypeptide(L)'
;MTWVQTTDTPVNRTGLVGQNDSPEFGFITAQAVNLWTPTAGGTQKPWEHKHGNGEWHHVGCVATTEYVHTYIDGEYVEKKGGWANHGTSAFNVNIGGCGVWDPAGNFFPGLMDEVAIFHSALEQEDIQELMDKGFQQYLAVDPKGKLGTTWGRIKATHHFK
;
A
#
# COMPACT_ATOMS: atom_id res chain seq x y z
N MET A 1 0.16 -0.18 0.67
CA MET A 1 0.91 0.96 0.09
C MET A 1 1.29 0.65 -1.34
N THR A 2 1.58 1.67 -2.13
CA THR A 2 1.90 1.57 -3.56
C THR A 2 2.42 2.92 -4.05
N TRP A 3 3.26 2.90 -5.08
CA TRP A 3 3.52 4.07 -5.90
C TRP A 3 2.42 4.22 -6.96
N VAL A 4 1.97 5.44 -7.20
CA VAL A 4 0.97 5.75 -8.24
C VAL A 4 1.42 6.94 -9.09
N GLN A 5 1.10 6.87 -10.37
CA GLN A 5 1.21 7.99 -11.31
C GLN A 5 -0.13 8.12 -12.03
N THR A 6 -0.89 9.18 -11.74
CA THR A 6 -2.14 9.45 -12.46
C THR A 6 -1.84 9.94 -13.87
N THR A 7 -2.38 9.27 -14.89
CA THR A 7 -2.29 9.71 -16.30
C THR A 7 -3.47 10.58 -16.73
N ASP A 8 -4.59 10.47 -16.02
CA ASP A 8 -5.77 11.34 -16.14
C ASP A 8 -6.36 11.59 -14.74
N THR A 9 -7.39 12.43 -14.65
CA THR A 9 -8.10 12.73 -13.41
C THR A 9 -8.91 11.51 -12.96
N PRO A 10 -8.67 10.94 -11.77
CA PRO A 10 -9.50 9.86 -11.22
C PRO A 10 -10.96 10.30 -11.08
N VAL A 11 -11.90 9.43 -11.43
CA VAL A 11 -13.31 9.66 -11.10
C VAL A 11 -13.55 9.46 -9.59
N ASN A 12 -14.68 9.94 -9.08
CA ASN A 12 -15.06 9.66 -7.70
C ASN A 12 -15.08 8.15 -7.44
N ARG A 13 -14.64 7.75 -6.25
CA ARG A 13 -14.56 6.33 -5.84
C ARG A 13 -13.65 5.49 -6.74
N THR A 14 -12.51 6.04 -7.19
CA THR A 14 -11.49 5.28 -7.93
C THR A 14 -10.65 4.45 -6.96
N GLY A 15 -10.62 3.13 -7.16
CA GLY A 15 -9.94 2.20 -6.26
C GLY A 15 -8.43 2.11 -6.52
N LEU A 16 -7.63 2.00 -5.47
CA LEU A 16 -6.20 1.68 -5.58
C LEU A 16 -5.92 0.26 -5.12
N VAL A 17 -6.17 -0.05 -3.84
CA VAL A 17 -5.97 -1.40 -3.29
C VAL A 17 -7.03 -1.63 -2.22
N GLY A 18 -7.70 -2.77 -2.22
CA GLY A 18 -8.67 -3.08 -1.17
C GLY A 18 -9.77 -4.02 -1.62
N GLN A 19 -10.79 -4.17 -0.79
CA GLN A 19 -11.88 -5.11 -0.99
C GLN A 19 -13.21 -4.38 -0.72
N ASN A 20 -14.19 -4.48 -1.62
CA ASN A 20 -15.49 -3.84 -1.39
C ASN A 20 -16.08 -4.26 -0.04
N ASP A 21 -16.57 -3.30 0.75
CA ASP A 21 -17.09 -3.47 2.12
C ASP A 21 -16.06 -3.87 3.21
N SER A 22 -14.75 -3.87 2.93
CA SER A 22 -13.72 -4.19 3.93
C SER A 22 -12.33 -3.69 3.52
N PRO A 23 -11.62 -2.99 4.43
CA PRO A 23 -10.79 -1.82 4.10
C PRO A 23 -10.66 -1.44 2.61
N GLU A 24 -11.22 -0.30 2.27
CA GLU A 24 -11.23 0.25 0.91
C GLU A 24 -10.26 1.43 0.84
N PHE A 25 -9.30 1.39 -0.08
CA PHE A 25 -8.29 2.42 -0.21
C PHE A 25 -8.14 2.92 -1.65
N GLY A 26 -8.19 4.24 -1.81
CA GLY A 26 -8.08 4.92 -3.10
C GLY A 26 -8.64 6.33 -3.10
N PHE A 27 -8.92 6.88 -4.28
CA PHE A 27 -9.50 8.21 -4.42
C PHE A 27 -11.00 8.19 -4.13
N ILE A 28 -11.44 8.89 -3.08
CA ILE A 28 -12.88 9.10 -2.83
C ILE A 28 -13.45 10.17 -3.75
N THR A 29 -12.64 11.19 -4.03
CA THR A 29 -12.80 12.19 -5.08
C THR A 29 -11.46 12.37 -5.79
N ALA A 30 -11.44 13.07 -6.91
CA ALA A 30 -10.17 13.42 -7.57
C ALA A 30 -9.19 14.16 -6.62
N GLN A 31 -9.70 14.94 -5.66
CA GLN A 31 -8.89 15.76 -4.76
C GLN A 31 -8.64 15.12 -3.38
N ALA A 32 -8.98 13.85 -3.16
CA ALA A 32 -8.75 13.20 -1.87
C ALA A 32 -8.53 11.69 -1.98
N VAL A 33 -7.44 11.24 -1.37
CA VAL A 33 -7.21 9.81 -1.11
C VAL A 33 -7.85 9.47 0.25
N ASN A 34 -8.49 8.32 0.33
CA ASN A 34 -9.26 7.89 1.47
C ASN A 34 -8.97 6.44 1.80
N LEU A 35 -8.75 6.16 3.09
CA LEU A 35 -9.02 4.85 3.66
C LEU A 35 -10.44 4.87 4.24
N TRP A 36 -11.29 3.96 3.80
CA TRP A 36 -12.54 3.65 4.49
C TRP A 36 -12.47 2.26 5.10
N THR A 37 -12.99 2.12 6.32
CA THR A 37 -13.30 0.81 6.88
C THR A 37 -14.73 0.83 7.45
N PRO A 38 -15.43 -0.31 7.52
CA PRO A 38 -16.77 -0.40 8.09
C PRO A 38 -16.91 0.18 9.50
N THR A 39 -15.85 0.12 10.30
CA THR A 39 -15.87 0.53 11.72
C THR A 39 -15.30 1.93 11.93
N ALA A 40 -14.22 2.29 11.23
CA ALA A 40 -13.60 3.60 11.34
C ALA A 40 -14.25 4.66 10.46
N GLY A 41 -15.04 4.28 9.45
CA GLY A 41 -15.49 5.18 8.40
C GLY A 41 -14.31 5.72 7.58
N GLY A 42 -14.51 6.85 6.92
CA GLY A 42 -13.49 7.49 6.07
C GLY A 42 -12.43 8.28 6.85
N THR A 43 -11.21 8.22 6.34
CA THR A 43 -10.04 9.02 6.74
C THR A 43 -9.40 9.56 5.47
N GLN A 44 -9.63 10.84 5.20
CA GLN A 44 -9.33 11.46 3.91
C GLN A 44 -8.10 12.37 4.01
N LYS A 45 -7.10 12.13 3.16
CA LYS A 45 -5.97 13.04 2.95
C LYS A 45 -6.18 13.81 1.63
N PRO A 46 -6.13 15.15 1.64
CA PRO A 46 -6.18 15.95 0.42
C PRO A 46 -5.07 15.54 -0.56
N TRP A 47 -5.43 15.41 -1.83
CA TRP A 47 -4.50 15.25 -2.93
C TRP A 47 -4.14 16.64 -3.46
N GLU A 48 -2.94 17.11 -3.12
CA GLU A 48 -2.46 18.46 -3.46
C GLU A 48 -1.59 18.48 -4.72
N HIS A 49 -1.51 17.35 -5.44
CA HIS A 49 -0.70 17.19 -6.64
C HIS A 49 -1.52 17.36 -7.91
N LYS A 50 -0.86 17.71 -9.01
CA LYS A 50 -1.50 17.82 -10.32
C LYS A 50 -1.68 16.43 -10.94
N HIS A 51 -2.86 16.10 -11.44
CA HIS A 51 -3.06 14.86 -12.21
C HIS A 51 -2.47 14.96 -13.62
N GLY A 52 -2.07 13.83 -14.19
CA GLY A 52 -1.62 13.73 -15.59
C GLY A 52 -0.30 14.46 -15.88
N ASN A 53 0.50 14.76 -14.85
CA ASN A 53 1.81 15.40 -15.01
C ASN A 53 2.97 14.41 -15.10
N GLY A 54 2.72 13.10 -14.94
CA GLY A 54 3.75 12.07 -14.96
C GLY A 54 4.56 11.94 -13.67
N GLU A 55 4.15 12.61 -12.58
CA GLU A 55 4.81 12.48 -11.28
C GLU A 55 4.33 11.23 -10.55
N TRP A 56 5.28 10.56 -9.90
CA TRP A 56 5.02 9.42 -9.03
C TRP A 56 4.83 9.91 -7.60
N HIS A 57 3.78 9.41 -6.96
CA HIS A 57 3.48 9.68 -5.56
C HIS A 57 3.35 8.37 -4.80
N HIS A 58 3.89 8.33 -3.59
CA HIS A 58 3.75 7.17 -2.72
C HIS A 58 2.47 7.34 -1.90
N VAL A 59 1.59 6.34 -1.95
CA VAL A 59 0.33 6.36 -1.20
C VAL A 59 0.16 5.10 -0.37
N GLY A 60 -0.41 5.24 0.81
CA GLY A 60 -0.59 4.13 1.73
C GLY A 60 -1.65 4.40 2.78
N CYS A 61 -1.95 3.38 3.56
CA CYS A 61 -2.86 3.49 4.67
C CYS A 61 -2.48 2.46 5.74
N VAL A 62 -2.79 2.78 7.00
CA VAL A 62 -2.63 1.88 8.14
C VAL A 62 -3.96 1.81 8.87
N ALA A 63 -4.35 0.63 9.32
CA ALA A 63 -5.53 0.44 10.14
C ALA A 63 -5.20 -0.42 11.35
N THR A 64 -5.36 0.15 12.54
CA THR A 64 -5.17 -0.51 13.84
C THR A 64 -6.44 -0.35 14.67
N THR A 65 -6.51 -1.06 15.79
CA THR A 65 -7.62 -0.93 16.73
C THR A 65 -7.71 0.46 17.37
N GLU A 66 -6.63 1.24 17.36
CA GLU A 66 -6.53 2.53 18.05
C GLU A 66 -6.47 3.73 17.10
N TYR A 67 -6.00 3.52 15.87
CA TYR A 67 -5.86 4.58 14.88
C TYR A 67 -5.95 4.05 13.45
N VAL A 68 -6.37 4.92 12.53
CA VAL A 68 -6.26 4.69 11.09
C VAL A 68 -5.58 5.90 10.44
N HIS A 69 -4.70 5.63 9.48
CA HIS A 69 -3.93 6.63 8.76
C HIS A 69 -4.14 6.52 7.26
N THR A 70 -4.08 7.67 6.58
CA THR A 70 -3.97 7.74 5.11
C THR A 70 -2.78 8.60 4.74
N TYR A 71 -1.86 8.03 3.97
CA TYR A 71 -0.56 8.59 3.59
C TYR A 71 -0.54 9.03 2.13
N ILE A 72 0.10 10.17 1.89
CA ILE A 72 0.58 10.63 0.57
C ILE A 72 1.99 11.19 0.82
N ASP A 73 2.98 10.70 0.08
CA ASP A 73 4.39 11.10 0.13
C ASP A 73 4.97 11.13 1.55
N GLY A 74 4.68 10.08 2.32
CA GLY A 74 5.21 9.88 3.68
C GLY A 74 4.48 10.67 4.79
N GLU A 75 3.65 11.63 4.41
CA GLU A 75 2.82 12.42 5.33
C GLU A 75 1.43 11.79 5.48
N TYR A 76 0.86 11.79 6.68
CA TYR A 76 -0.47 11.22 6.93
C TYR A 76 -1.46 12.19 7.57
N VAL A 77 -2.73 11.80 7.47
CA VAL A 77 -3.79 12.28 8.38
C VAL A 77 -4.14 11.15 9.34
N GLU A 78 -4.38 11.51 10.60
CA GLU A 78 -4.74 10.56 11.65
C GLU A 78 -6.23 10.63 11.98
N LYS A 79 -6.80 9.46 12.23
CA LYS A 79 -8.05 9.33 12.98
C LYS A 79 -7.86 8.33 14.09
N LYS A 80 -7.97 8.79 15.34
CA LYS A 80 -7.96 7.93 16.54
C LYS A 80 -9.33 7.30 16.77
N GLY A 81 -9.33 6.14 17.40
CA GLY A 81 -10.52 5.37 17.70
C GLY A 81 -10.28 4.25 18.70
N GLY A 82 -11.17 3.26 18.66
CA GLY A 82 -11.20 2.11 19.57
C GLY A 82 -12.04 1.00 18.94
N TRP A 83 -11.56 0.45 17.82
CA TRP A 83 -12.29 -0.51 17.01
C TRP A 83 -11.82 -1.94 17.30
N ALA A 84 -12.74 -2.89 17.34
CA ALA A 84 -12.39 -4.31 17.54
C ALA A 84 -11.82 -4.97 16.27
N ASN A 85 -12.21 -4.47 15.09
CA ASN A 85 -11.76 -4.93 13.78
C ASN A 85 -12.08 -3.84 12.72
N HIS A 86 -11.73 -4.11 11.46
CA HIS A 86 -12.03 -3.24 10.31
C HIS A 86 -12.93 -3.92 9.27
N GLY A 87 -13.82 -4.81 9.72
CA GLY A 87 -14.74 -5.55 8.87
C GLY A 87 -14.10 -6.74 8.16
N THR A 88 -14.95 -7.43 7.40
CA THR A 88 -14.61 -8.60 6.58
C THR A 88 -15.51 -8.58 5.35
N SER A 89 -15.03 -9.03 4.20
CA SER A 89 -15.87 -9.11 3.00
C SER A 89 -15.65 -10.41 2.23
N ALA A 90 -16.70 -10.80 1.50
CA ALA A 90 -16.70 -11.95 0.60
C ALA A 90 -16.20 -11.60 -0.81
N PHE A 91 -15.99 -10.31 -1.12
CA PHE A 91 -15.34 -9.88 -2.36
C PHE A 91 -13.86 -10.25 -2.35
N ASN A 92 -13.19 -10.22 -3.50
CA ASN A 92 -11.74 -10.39 -3.54
C ASN A 92 -11.02 -9.08 -3.23
N VAL A 93 -9.76 -9.17 -2.83
CA VAL A 93 -8.85 -8.01 -2.87
C VAL A 93 -8.58 -7.66 -4.33
N ASN A 94 -8.71 -6.39 -4.66
CA ASN A 94 -8.44 -5.84 -5.98
C ASN A 94 -7.34 -4.78 -5.92
N ILE A 95 -6.67 -4.59 -7.05
CA ILE A 95 -5.66 -3.56 -7.28
C ILE A 95 -6.07 -2.78 -8.54
N GLY A 96 -6.04 -1.45 -8.49
CA GLY A 96 -6.37 -0.57 -9.62
C GLY A 96 -7.86 -0.41 -9.91
N GLY A 97 -8.73 -0.56 -8.91
CA GLY A 97 -10.18 -0.45 -9.05
C GLY A 97 -10.86 -1.81 -9.11
N CYS A 98 -11.88 -1.96 -9.95
CA CYS A 98 -12.54 -3.23 -10.27
C CYS A 98 -13.19 -3.98 -9.08
N GLY A 99 -13.66 -3.28 -8.05
CA GLY A 99 -14.15 -3.97 -6.86
C GLY A 99 -13.64 -3.43 -5.52
N VAL A 100 -12.97 -2.26 -5.50
CA VAL A 100 -12.46 -1.69 -4.24
C VAL A 100 -13.54 -0.89 -3.51
N TRP A 101 -14.20 0.06 -4.18
CA TRP A 101 -15.22 0.93 -3.57
C TRP A 101 -16.64 0.51 -3.86
N ASP A 102 -16.83 -0.18 -4.98
CA ASP A 102 -18.09 -0.65 -5.51
C ASP A 102 -17.87 -2.07 -6.02
N PRO A 103 -18.92 -2.90 -6.20
CA PRO A 103 -18.78 -4.30 -6.64
C PRO A 103 -18.04 -4.49 -7.97
N ALA A 104 -17.97 -3.45 -8.82
CA ALA A 104 -17.23 -3.43 -10.08
C ALA A 104 -16.93 -1.98 -10.51
N GLY A 105 -16.04 -1.82 -11.52
CA GLY A 105 -15.75 -0.52 -12.13
C GLY A 105 -14.74 0.34 -11.37
N ASN A 106 -14.79 1.65 -11.58
CA ASN A 106 -13.92 2.67 -10.99
C ASN A 106 -12.41 2.37 -11.08
N PHE A 107 -11.99 2.05 -12.31
CA PHE A 107 -10.61 1.74 -12.64
C PHE A 107 -9.71 2.96 -12.44
N PHE A 108 -8.52 2.72 -11.90
CA PHE A 108 -7.52 3.75 -11.73
C PHE A 108 -6.94 4.20 -13.09
N PRO A 109 -7.06 5.49 -13.48
CA PRO A 109 -6.54 5.98 -14.75
C PRO A 109 -5.06 6.38 -14.58
N GLY A 110 -4.20 5.38 -14.39
CA GLY A 110 -2.78 5.61 -14.16
C GLY A 110 -1.93 4.36 -14.09
N LEU A 111 -0.69 4.56 -13.66
CA LEU A 111 0.30 3.51 -13.43
C LEU A 111 0.42 3.26 -11.93
N MET A 112 0.63 2.00 -11.56
CA MET A 112 0.89 1.59 -10.18
C MET A 112 2.16 0.75 -10.16
N ASP A 113 2.97 0.93 -9.11
CA ASP A 113 4.16 0.11 -8.87
C ASP A 113 4.31 -0.19 -7.37
N GLU A 114 5.06 -1.26 -7.07
CA GLU A 114 5.41 -1.70 -5.71
C GLU A 114 4.21 -1.81 -4.74
N VAL A 115 3.14 -2.47 -5.19
CA VAL A 115 1.96 -2.71 -4.36
C VAL A 115 2.28 -3.72 -3.24
N ALA A 116 2.08 -3.30 -1.99
CA ALA A 116 2.31 -4.14 -0.82
C ALA A 116 1.17 -4.04 0.21
N ILE A 117 0.83 -5.20 0.80
CA ILE A 117 -0.15 -5.38 1.88
C ILE A 117 0.55 -6.11 3.03
N PHE A 118 0.40 -5.58 4.25
CA PHE A 118 1.03 -6.13 5.45
C PHE A 118 -0.02 -6.64 6.42
N HIS A 119 0.33 -7.69 7.18
CA HIS A 119 -0.49 -8.18 8.29
C HIS A 119 -0.19 -7.43 9.61
N SER A 120 0.74 -6.47 9.58
CA SER A 120 1.15 -5.66 10.73
C SER A 120 0.97 -4.19 10.40
N ALA A 121 0.64 -3.39 11.42
CA ALA A 121 0.70 -1.95 11.32
C ALA A 121 2.17 -1.53 11.15
N LEU A 122 2.43 -0.72 10.12
CA LEU A 122 3.74 -0.10 9.93
C LEU A 122 3.74 1.26 10.65
N GLU A 123 4.85 1.57 11.30
CA GLU A 123 5.05 2.88 11.91
C GLU A 123 5.41 3.92 10.83
N GLN A 124 5.36 5.21 11.19
CA GLN A 124 5.65 6.30 10.25
C GLN A 124 7.06 6.16 9.66
N GLU A 125 8.04 5.84 10.49
CA GLU A 125 9.44 5.68 10.08
C GLU A 125 9.61 4.52 9.09
N ASP A 126 8.90 3.41 9.30
CA ASP A 126 8.92 2.26 8.39
C ASP A 126 8.35 2.65 7.02
N ILE A 127 7.26 3.44 7.00
CA ILE A 127 6.63 3.90 5.77
C ILE A 127 7.55 4.84 4.99
N GLN A 128 8.20 5.77 5.68
CA GLN A 128 9.17 6.68 5.05
C GLN A 128 10.39 5.91 4.53
N GLU A 129 10.90 4.95 5.29
CA GLU A 129 12.02 4.13 4.85
C GLU A 129 11.67 3.29 3.61
N LEU A 130 10.49 2.66 3.60
CA LEU A 130 10.02 1.89 2.45
C LEU A 130 9.80 2.75 1.22
N MET A 131 9.29 3.97 1.38
CA MET A 131 9.17 4.93 0.29
C MET A 131 10.54 5.31 -0.27
N ASP A 132 11.49 5.68 0.59
CA ASP A 132 12.80 6.19 0.16
C ASP A 132 13.73 5.12 -0.40
N LYS A 133 13.68 3.91 0.17
CA LYS A 133 14.64 2.83 -0.12
C LYS A 133 14.05 1.67 -0.90
N GLY A 134 12.72 1.63 -1.06
CA GLY A 134 11.99 0.54 -1.68
C GLY A 134 12.10 -0.78 -0.89
N PHE A 135 11.49 -1.83 -1.44
CA PHE A 135 11.47 -3.15 -0.80
C PHE A 135 12.79 -3.92 -0.89
N GLN A 136 13.78 -3.44 -1.65
CA GLN A 136 15.02 -4.17 -1.91
C GLN A 136 15.80 -4.50 -0.63
N GLN A 137 15.77 -3.63 0.38
CA GLN A 137 16.45 -3.88 1.65
C GLN A 137 15.75 -4.93 2.52
N TYR A 138 14.44 -5.12 2.32
CA TYR A 138 13.61 -6.08 3.04
C TYR A 138 13.51 -7.44 2.33
N LEU A 139 13.56 -7.44 0.99
CA LEU A 139 13.56 -8.64 0.14
C LEU A 139 14.96 -9.24 -0.02
N ALA A 140 16.01 -8.48 0.30
CA ALA A 140 17.34 -9.02 0.51
C ALA A 140 17.29 -9.97 1.70
N VAL A 141 16.96 -11.23 1.42
CA VAL A 141 17.40 -12.34 2.25
C VAL A 141 18.91 -12.20 2.35
N ASP A 142 19.41 -11.60 3.43
CA ASP A 142 20.82 -11.28 3.57
C ASP A 142 21.65 -12.54 3.25
N PRO A 143 22.46 -12.54 2.17
CA PRO A 143 23.33 -13.66 1.87
C PRO A 143 24.33 -13.92 3.00
N LYS A 144 24.55 -12.94 3.91
CA LYS A 144 25.38 -13.15 5.11
C LYS A 144 24.76 -14.12 6.11
N GLY A 145 23.46 -14.43 6.02
CA GLY A 145 22.77 -15.30 6.96
C GLY A 145 22.33 -16.67 6.44
N LYS A 146 22.40 -16.92 5.13
CA LYS A 146 21.83 -18.14 4.53
C LYS A 146 22.91 -19.06 3.95
N LEU A 147 23.00 -20.26 4.53
CA LEU A 147 23.79 -21.46 4.22
C LEU A 147 24.18 -21.71 2.74
N GLY A 148 23.52 -21.10 1.76
CA GLY A 148 23.80 -21.25 0.33
C GLY A 148 25.19 -20.80 -0.11
N THR A 149 25.76 -19.74 0.50
CA THR A 149 27.13 -19.29 0.17
C THR A 149 28.20 -20.18 0.83
N THR A 150 27.89 -20.78 2.00
CA THR A 150 28.79 -21.70 2.71
C THR A 150 28.97 -23.01 1.95
N TRP A 151 27.90 -23.58 1.38
CA TRP A 151 28.01 -24.79 0.54
C TRP A 151 28.77 -24.55 -0.77
N GLY A 152 28.61 -23.38 -1.38
CA GLY A 152 29.42 -22.95 -2.54
C GLY A 152 30.91 -22.86 -2.20
N ARG A 153 31.26 -22.26 -1.05
CA ARG A 153 32.66 -22.17 -0.59
C ARG A 153 33.24 -23.53 -0.19
N ILE A 154 32.47 -24.42 0.45
CA ILE A 154 32.94 -25.76 0.83
C ILE A 154 33.24 -26.61 -0.40
N LYS A 155 32.37 -26.59 -1.43
CA LYS A 155 32.64 -27.29 -2.70
C LYS A 155 33.78 -26.69 -3.51
N ALA A 156 34.00 -25.39 -3.43
CA ALA A 156 35.11 -24.73 -4.13
C ALA A 156 36.48 -24.95 -3.44
N THR A 157 36.51 -25.30 -2.15
CA THR A 157 37.74 -25.46 -1.36
C THR A 157 38.12 -26.92 -1.09
N HIS A 158 37.22 -27.87 -1.33
CA HIS A 158 37.52 -29.31 -1.29
C HIS A 158 37.35 -29.94 -2.67
N HIS A 159 38.46 -30.08 -3.40
CA HIS A 159 38.53 -31.02 -4.50
C HIS A 159 38.45 -32.44 -3.93
N PHE A 160 37.31 -33.12 -4.08
CA PHE A 160 37.29 -34.57 -3.96
C PHE A 160 38.15 -35.12 -5.11
N LYS A 161 39.29 -35.70 -4.76
CA LYS A 161 39.98 -36.67 -5.62
C LYS A 161 39.29 -38.02 -5.50
#